data_AF-A3MY28-F1
#
_entry.id   AF-A3MY28-F1
#
_cell.length_a   1.000
_cell.length_b   1.000
_cell.length_c   1.000
_cell.angle_alpha   90.00
_cell.angle_beta   90.00
_cell.angle_gamma   90.00
#
_symmetry.space_group_name_H-M   'P 1'
#
loop_
_entity.id
_entity.type
_entity.pdbx_description
1 polymer ?
#
loop_
_entity_poly.entity_id
_entity_poly.type
_entity_poly.pdbx_seq_one_letter_code
_entity_poly.pdbx_strand_id
1 'polypeptide(L)'
;MRASTERLILIVGAFIMVVGMPAVIMAAIALGKIPLEKALSTHPLVIIPYAFVKIGWGLIWAIVAVDWVVHGSHGMRRILGELVKSERGRRVLDVIINAIMIVTGIVMFYVLVFIPN
;
A
#
# COMPACT_ATOMS: atom_id res chain seq x y z
N MET A 1 -19.38 -3.87 11.82
CA MET A 1 -19.40 -4.92 10.77
C MET A 1 -19.21 -6.27 11.45
N ARG A 2 -19.63 -7.40 10.84
CA ARG A 2 -19.32 -8.72 11.41
C ARG A 2 -17.83 -8.99 11.21
N ALA A 3 -17.14 -9.54 12.21
CA ALA A 3 -15.70 -9.85 12.15
C ALA A 3 -15.31 -10.72 10.93
N SER A 4 -16.25 -11.52 10.41
CA SER A 4 -16.08 -12.30 9.18
C SER A 4 -15.97 -11.45 7.91
N THR A 5 -16.71 -10.34 7.84
CA THR A 5 -16.69 -9.41 6.70
C THR A 5 -15.39 -8.62 6.64
N GLU A 6 -14.89 -8.16 7.80
CA GLU A 6 -13.59 -7.49 7.89
C GLU A 6 -12.44 -8.41 7.45
N ARG A 7 -12.47 -9.67 7.89
CA ARG A 7 -11.49 -10.67 7.45
C ARG A 7 -11.53 -10.93 5.96
N LEU A 8 -12.72 -11.01 5.37
CA LEU A 8 -12.88 -11.23 3.93
C LEU A 8 -12.33 -10.06 3.13
N ILE A 9 -12.62 -8.82 3.54
CA ILE A 9 -12.08 -7.60 2.91
C ILE A 9 -10.56 -7.61 2.95
N LEU A 10 -9.97 -7.97 4.10
CA LEU A 10 -8.51 -8.07 4.22
C LEU A 10 -7.92 -9.19 3.34
N ILE A 11 -8.60 -10.33 3.22
CA ILE A 11 -8.10 -11.42 2.35
C ILE A 11 -8.15 -11.01 0.88
N VAL A 12 -9.25 -10.37 0.46
CA VAL A 12 -9.40 -9.86 -0.92
C VAL A 12 -8.37 -8.78 -1.20
N GLY A 13 -8.18 -7.83 -0.28
CA GLY A 13 -7.14 -6.80 -0.39
C GLY A 13 -5.75 -7.41 -0.50
N ALA A 14 -5.38 -8.33 0.39
CA ALA A 14 -4.12 -9.06 0.29
C ALA A 14 -3.92 -9.77 -1.06
N PHE A 15 -4.97 -10.32 -1.67
CA PHE A 15 -4.88 -10.95 -2.99
C PHE A 15 -4.65 -9.91 -4.11
N ILE A 16 -5.36 -8.78 -4.05
CA ILE A 16 -5.15 -7.62 -4.93
C ILE A 16 -3.71 -7.12 -4.78
N MET A 17 -3.14 -7.16 -3.59
CA MET A 17 -1.78 -6.73 -3.32
C MET A 17 -0.73 -7.67 -3.94
N VAL A 18 -0.87 -8.97 -3.72
CA VAL A 18 0.08 -9.98 -4.23
C VAL A 18 0.09 -10.05 -5.75
N VAL A 19 -1.07 -9.90 -6.39
CA VAL A 19 -1.20 -10.03 -7.85
C VAL A 19 -1.17 -8.67 -8.54
N GLY A 20 -1.89 -7.69 -7.99
CA GLY A 20 -2.04 -6.36 -8.57
C GLY A 20 -0.74 -5.58 -8.60
N MET A 21 0.07 -5.58 -7.54
CA MET A 21 1.35 -4.84 -7.55
C MET A 21 2.31 -5.31 -8.66
N PRO A 22 2.62 -6.63 -8.79
CA PRO A 22 3.41 -7.10 -9.93
C PRO A 22 2.77 -6.80 -11.27
N ALA A 23 1.44 -6.94 -11.39
CA ALA A 23 0.72 -6.65 -12.62
C ALA A 23 0.85 -5.18 -13.05
N VAL A 24 0.85 -4.23 -12.11
CA VAL A 24 1.07 -2.80 -12.38
C VAL A 24 2.45 -2.57 -12.96
N ILE A 25 3.48 -3.12 -12.33
CA ILE A 25 4.87 -2.95 -12.77
C ILE A 25 5.02 -3.55 -14.18
N MET A 26 4.49 -4.76 -14.40
CA MET A 26 4.51 -5.39 -15.72
C MET A 26 3.75 -4.57 -16.77
N ALA A 27 2.58 -4.02 -16.43
CA ALA A 27 1.80 -3.17 -17.32
C ALA A 27 2.57 -1.87 -17.65
N ALA A 28 3.19 -1.23 -16.67
CA ALA A 28 4.00 -0.03 -16.88
C ALA A 28 5.22 -0.30 -17.79
N ILE A 29 5.85 -1.48 -17.65
CA ILE A 29 6.94 -1.90 -18.54
C ILE A 29 6.41 -2.19 -19.95
N ALA A 30 5.34 -2.97 -20.08
CA ALA A 30 4.74 -3.35 -21.36
C ALA A 30 4.23 -2.15 -22.16
N LEU A 31 3.70 -1.13 -21.46
CA LEU A 31 3.26 0.13 -22.06
C LEU A 31 4.42 1.12 -22.35
N GLY A 32 5.67 0.72 -22.11
CA GLY A 32 6.86 1.56 -22.35
C GLY A 32 6.97 2.76 -21.40
N LYS A 33 6.20 2.79 -20.31
CA LYS A 33 6.20 3.89 -19.33
C LYS A 33 7.37 3.81 -18.36
N ILE A 34 7.89 2.60 -18.12
CA ILE A 34 9.05 2.34 -17.27
C ILE A 34 10.03 1.41 -18.03
N PRO A 35 11.31 1.80 -18.18
CA PRO A 35 12.33 0.91 -18.72
C PRO A 35 12.55 -0.30 -17.81
N LEU A 36 12.68 -1.50 -18.38
CA LEU A 36 12.91 -2.73 -17.62
C LEU A 36 14.15 -2.63 -16.73
N GLU A 37 15.24 -2.08 -17.25
CA GLU A 37 16.49 -1.90 -16.49
C GLU A 37 16.29 -1.01 -15.25
N LYS A 38 15.46 0.03 -15.38
CA LYS A 38 15.11 0.91 -14.26
C LYS A 38 14.19 0.20 -13.26
N ALA A 39 13.27 -0.63 -13.73
CA ALA A 39 12.40 -1.42 -12.85
C ALA A 39 13.18 -2.45 -12.02
N LEU A 40 14.22 -3.06 -12.59
CA LEU A 40 15.06 -4.06 -11.93
C LEU A 40 16.10 -3.45 -10.98
N SER A 41 16.56 -2.22 -11.24
CA SER A 41 17.56 -1.53 -10.43
C SER A 41 16.98 -0.60 -9.36
N THR A 42 15.68 -0.29 -9.42
CA THR A 42 15.01 0.58 -8.46
C THR A 42 14.43 -0.22 -7.30
N HIS A 43 14.57 0.32 -6.09
CA HIS A 43 13.97 -0.28 -4.91
C HIS A 43 12.45 -0.47 -5.08
N PRO A 44 11.87 -1.64 -4.73
CA PRO A 44 10.44 -1.92 -4.93
C PRO A 44 9.51 -0.85 -4.34
N LEU A 45 9.85 -0.35 -3.13
CA LEU A 45 9.09 0.71 -2.46
C LEU A 45 9.01 2.03 -3.24
N VAL A 46 9.90 2.25 -4.20
CA VAL A 46 9.95 3.47 -5.02
C VAL A 46 9.35 3.24 -6.41
N ILE A 47 9.63 2.07 -7.02
CA ILE A 47 9.15 1.78 -8.38
C ILE A 47 7.64 1.58 -8.43
N ILE A 48 7.04 1.02 -7.37
CA ILE A 48 5.61 0.74 -7.31
C ILE A 48 4.77 2.04 -7.37
N PRO A 49 4.99 3.06 -6.50
CA PRO A 49 4.33 4.35 -6.62
C PRO A 49 4.52 5.01 -7.99
N TYR A 50 5.72 4.93 -8.54
CA TYR A 50 6.03 5.53 -9.85
C TYR A 50 5.26 4.85 -10.99
N ALA A 51 5.10 3.53 -10.94
CA ALA A 51 4.32 2.77 -11.91
C ALA A 51 2.83 3.12 -11.86
N PHE A 52 2.27 3.30 -10.66
CA PHE A 52 0.88 3.72 -10.49
C PHE A 52 0.59 5.09 -11.12
N VAL A 53 1.48 6.07 -10.91
CA VAL A 53 1.39 7.42 -11.51
C VAL A 53 1.41 7.28 -13.05
N LYS A 54 2.43 6.65 -13.63
CA LYS A 54 2.64 6.65 -15.07
C LYS A 54 1.58 5.94 -15.94
N ILE A 55 0.78 5.05 -15.37
CA ILE A 55 -0.29 4.34 -16.09
C ILE A 55 -1.54 5.22 -16.30
N GLY A 56 -1.70 6.30 -15.53
CA GLY A 56 -2.82 7.23 -15.71
C GLY A 56 -4.17 6.73 -15.20
N TRP A 57 -4.19 5.69 -14.37
CA TRP A 57 -5.40 5.16 -13.73
C TRP A 57 -5.46 5.58 -12.26
N GLY A 58 -5.23 6.87 -12.01
CA GLY A 58 -4.99 7.43 -10.68
C GLY A 58 -6.00 7.01 -9.62
N LEU A 59 -7.29 6.92 -9.97
CA LEU A 59 -8.35 6.51 -9.05
C LEU A 59 -8.30 5.01 -8.70
N ILE A 60 -8.13 4.13 -9.68
CA ILE A 60 -8.04 2.67 -9.46
C ILE A 60 -6.79 2.37 -8.62
N TRP A 61 -5.69 3.03 -8.95
CA TRP A 61 -4.44 2.83 -8.22
C TRP A 61 -4.40 3.49 -6.85
N ALA A 62 -5.13 4.59 -6.65
CA ALA A 62 -5.32 5.15 -5.32
C ALA A 62 -6.05 4.18 -4.38
N ILE A 63 -7.06 3.44 -4.88
CA ILE A 63 -7.76 2.42 -4.09
C ILE A 63 -6.78 1.29 -3.70
N VAL A 64 -5.99 0.79 -4.66
CA VAL A 64 -4.98 -0.26 -4.39
C VAL A 64 -3.89 0.23 -3.44
N ALA A 65 -3.45 1.49 -3.57
CA ALA A 65 -2.47 2.08 -2.68
C ALA A 65 -2.99 2.29 -1.26
N VAL A 66 -4.25 2.71 -1.10
CA VAL A 66 -4.90 2.81 0.22
C VAL A 66 -5.02 1.43 0.85
N ASP A 67 -5.42 0.42 0.08
CA ASP A 67 -5.48 -0.97 0.55
C ASP A 67 -4.11 -1.49 0.99
N TRP A 68 -3.04 -1.14 0.26
CA TRP A 68 -1.66 -1.45 0.64
C TRP A 68 -1.28 -0.85 2.00
N VAL A 69 -1.55 0.44 2.20
CA VAL A 69 -1.22 1.15 3.43
C VAL A 69 -1.94 0.52 4.61
N VAL A 70 -3.22 0.18 4.45
CA VAL A 70 -4.04 -0.48 5.48
C VAL A 70 -3.45 -1.85 5.82
N HIS A 71 -3.18 -2.69 4.82
CA HIS A 71 -2.61 -4.03 5.03
C HIS A 71 -1.22 -4.01 5.65
N GLY A 72 -0.33 -3.16 5.12
CA GLY A 72 1.03 -2.99 5.64
C GLY A 72 1.02 -2.52 7.09
N SER A 73 0.15 -1.56 7.41
CA SER A 73 -0.02 -1.03 8.78
C SER A 73 -0.54 -2.10 9.74
N HIS A 74 -1.52 -2.92 9.32
CA HIS A 74 -2.01 -4.04 10.12
C HIS A 74 -0.95 -5.13 10.35
N GLY A 75 -0.19 -5.49 9.31
CA GLY A 75 0.94 -6.41 9.45
C GLY A 75 1.99 -5.88 10.43
N MET A 76 2.30 -4.60 10.34
CA MET A 76 3.27 -3.95 11.23
C MET A 76 2.77 -3.87 12.67
N ARG A 77 1.48 -3.58 12.88
CA ARG A 77 0.85 -3.63 14.20
C ARG A 77 1.00 -5.00 14.84
N ARG A 78 0.80 -6.06 14.07
CA ARG A 78 0.96 -7.43 14.57
C ARG A 78 2.42 -7.71 14.97
N ILE A 79 3.37 -7.44 14.09
CA ILE A 79 4.80 -7.71 14.33
C ILE A 79 5.31 -6.89 15.51
N LEU A 80 5.08 -5.58 15.52
CA LEU A 80 5.53 -4.69 16.59
C LEU A 80 4.79 -4.96 17.91
N GLY A 81 3.52 -5.37 17.84
CA GLY A 81 2.71 -5.74 19.01
C GLY A 81 3.16 -7.03 19.71
N GLU A 82 3.86 -7.92 19.00
CA GLU A 82 4.53 -9.09 19.59
C GLU A 82 5.80 -8.69 20.36
N LEU A 83 6.48 -7.61 19.94
CA LEU A 83 7.69 -7.11 20.60
C LEU A 83 7.38 -6.27 21.86
N VAL A 84 6.23 -5.60 21.89
CA VAL A 84 5.82 -4.76 23.03
C VAL A 84 4.95 -5.54 24.02
N LYS A 85 5.53 -5.88 25.17
CA LYS A 85 4.88 -6.67 26.23
C LYS A 85 3.99 -5.86 27.17
N SER A 86 4.17 -4.54 27.26
CA SER A 86 3.39 -3.69 28.16
C SER A 86 2.10 -3.18 27.51
N GLU A 87 1.02 -3.14 28.28
CA GLU A 87 -0.28 -2.68 27.77
C GLU A 87 -0.26 -1.20 27.40
N ARG A 88 0.44 -0.37 28.19
CA ARG A 88 0.66 1.05 27.87
C ARG A 88 1.46 1.22 26.59
N GLY A 89 2.48 0.40 26.36
CA GLY A 89 3.27 0.41 25.13
C GLY A 89 2.45 0.01 23.91
N ARG A 90 1.58 -1.01 24.03
CA ARG A 90 0.66 -1.42 22.96
C ARG A 90 -0.30 -0.31 22.57
N ARG A 91 -0.91 0.39 23.54
CA ARG A 91 -1.79 1.54 23.23
C ARG A 91 -1.06 2.66 22.50
N VAL A 92 0.17 2.98 22.90
CA VAL A 92 0.99 3.99 22.22
C VAL A 92 1.33 3.54 20.79
N LEU A 93 1.74 2.29 20.62
CA LEU A 93 2.03 1.70 19.32
C LEU A 93 0.80 1.77 18.39
N ASP A 94 -0.39 1.43 18.90
CA ASP A 94 -1.63 1.49 18.12
C ASP A 94 -1.95 2.89 17.62
N VAL A 95 -1.76 3.90 18.47
CA VAL A 95 -1.93 5.31 18.10
C VAL A 95 -0.95 5.72 17.02
N ILE A 96 0.33 5.37 17.17
CA ILE A 96 1.39 5.69 16.19
C ILE A 96 1.05 5.04 14.84
N ILE A 97 0.71 3.75 14.82
CA ILE A 97 0.40 3.05 13.57
C ILE A 97 -0.84 3.61 12.91
N ASN A 98 -1.89 3.96 13.68
CA ASN A 98 -3.07 4.61 13.12
C ASN A 98 -2.73 5.97 12.51
N ALA A 99 -1.89 6.77 13.17
CA ALA A 99 -1.45 8.06 12.64
C ALA A 99 -0.69 7.89 11.32
N ILE A 100 0.27 6.95 11.28
CA ILE A 100 1.04 6.64 10.07
C ILE A 100 0.11 6.17 8.95
N MET A 101 -0.84 5.28 9.25
CA MET A 101 -1.80 4.76 8.27
C MET A 101 -2.64 5.89 7.66
N ILE A 102 -3.18 6.79 8.49
CA ILE A 102 -4.00 7.93 8.02
C ILE A 102 -3.16 8.88 7.16
N VAL A 103 -2.00 9.30 7.65
CA VAL A 103 -1.12 10.24 6.93
C VAL A 103 -0.68 9.64 5.60
N THR A 104 -0.23 8.39 5.60
CA THR A 104 0.25 7.71 4.39
C THR A 104 -0.90 7.49 3.40
N GLY A 105 -2.09 7.12 3.87
CA GLY A 105 -3.27 6.96 3.01
C GLY A 105 -3.68 8.27 2.32
N ILE A 106 -3.70 9.38 3.05
CA ILE A 106 -4.02 10.71 2.50
C ILE A 106 -2.96 11.13 1.47
N VAL A 107 -1.68 11.01 1.81
CA VAL A 107 -0.57 11.40 0.91
C VAL A 107 -0.61 10.55 -0.37
N MET A 108 -0.76 9.24 -0.25
CA MET A 108 -0.82 8.34 -1.41
C MET A 108 -2.03 8.65 -2.31
N PHE A 109 -3.21 8.84 -1.73
CA PHE A 109 -4.40 9.20 -2.48
C PHE A 109 -4.20 10.53 -3.22
N TYR A 110 -3.66 11.54 -2.52
CA TYR A 110 -3.41 12.85 -3.11
C TYR A 110 -2.44 12.77 -4.30
N VAL A 111 -1.31 12.09 -4.11
CA VAL A 111 -0.27 11.92 -5.14
C VAL A 111 -0.82 11.20 -6.36
N LEU A 112 -1.61 10.14 -6.17
CA LEU A 112 -2.08 9.31 -7.29
C LEU A 112 -3.25 9.93 -8.05
N VAL A 113 -4.06 10.77 -7.42
CA VAL A 113 -5.26 11.36 -8.03
C VAL A 113 -5.01 12.77 -8.58
N PHE A 114 -4.23 13.59 -7.86
CA PHE A 114 -4.15 15.03 -8.14
C PHE A 114 -2.79 15.50 -8.64
N ILE A 115 -1.72 14.70 -8.56
CA ILE A 115 -0.44 15.08 -9.14
C ILE A 115 -0.42 14.67 -10.63
N PRO A 116 -0.22 15.62 -11.57
CA PRO A 116 -0.16 15.32 -12.99
C PRO A 116 1.00 14.37 -13.36
N ASN A 117 0.76 13.50 -14.34
CA ASN A 117 1.68 12.43 -14.80
C ASN A 117 2.75 12.88 -15.80
#